data_AF-A0A372IPS2-F1
#
_entry.id   AF-A0A372IPS2-F1
#
_cell.length_a   1.000
_cell.length_b   1.000
_cell.length_c   1.000
_cell.angle_alpha   90.00
_cell.angle_beta   90.00
_cell.angle_gamma   90.00
#
_symmetry.space_group_name_H-M   'P 1'
#
loop_
_entity.id
_entity.type
_entity.pdbx_description
1 polymer ?
#
loop_
_entity_poly.entity_id
_entity_poly.type
_entity_poly.pdbx_seq_one_letter_code
_entity_poly.pdbx_strand_id
1 'polypeptide(L)'
;MKPFALALLFAATTTAAYAEAECPVELTAVSPAAQAHLQLTSPVQSEGGIELSFRNQSGKEIRSMEVGAELKVKRNVYDLDAATVKLDLTVSGTGVVDPANNLMRSLPVDAALFGVGTVTLEEVTFADGSVWTPAGRVACSVRGNGTQRIEMK
;
A
#
# COMPACT_ATOMS: atom_id res chain seq x y z
N MET A 1 -1.73 -60.93 -24.00
CA MET A 1 -1.07 -59.62 -24.15
C MET A 1 -2.17 -58.56 -24.18
N LYS A 2 -2.24 -57.68 -23.17
CA LYS A 2 -3.31 -56.69 -22.98
C LYS A 2 -2.66 -55.31 -22.99
N PRO A 3 -3.07 -54.35 -23.83
CA PRO A 3 -2.45 -53.03 -23.84
C PRO A 3 -2.99 -52.17 -22.69
N PHE A 4 -2.06 -51.52 -21.97
CA PHE A 4 -2.31 -50.47 -20.99
C PHE A 4 -2.70 -49.19 -21.71
N ALA A 5 -3.90 -48.67 -21.45
CA ALA A 5 -4.30 -47.33 -21.86
C ALA A 5 -3.78 -46.33 -20.83
N LEU A 6 -2.84 -45.48 -21.24
CA LEU A 6 -2.31 -44.37 -20.46
C LEU A 6 -3.26 -43.17 -20.63
N ALA A 7 -4.05 -42.85 -19.62
CA ALA A 7 -4.89 -41.66 -19.62
C ALA A 7 -4.04 -40.43 -19.26
N LEU A 8 -3.82 -39.53 -20.22
CA LEU A 8 -3.28 -38.20 -19.99
C LEU A 8 -4.33 -37.32 -19.31
N LEU A 9 -4.08 -36.99 -18.04
CA LEU A 9 -4.79 -35.92 -17.32
C LEU A 9 -4.24 -34.58 -17.80
N PHE A 10 -5.04 -33.85 -18.58
CA PHE A 10 -4.80 -32.42 -18.81
C PHE A 10 -5.12 -31.66 -17.52
N ALA A 11 -4.10 -31.08 -16.89
CA ALA A 11 -4.29 -30.08 -15.86
C ALA A 11 -4.78 -28.78 -16.54
N ALA A 12 -6.07 -28.49 -16.42
CA ALA A 12 -6.59 -27.17 -16.74
C ALA A 12 -6.10 -26.20 -15.65
N THR A 13 -5.03 -25.47 -15.93
CA THR A 13 -4.67 -24.27 -15.16
C THR A 13 -5.69 -23.20 -15.49
N THR A 14 -6.76 -23.14 -14.68
CA THR A 14 -7.72 -22.04 -14.72
C THR A 14 -7.03 -20.79 -14.20
N THR A 15 -6.37 -20.04 -15.09
CA THR A 15 -5.99 -18.66 -14.81
C THR A 15 -7.28 -17.86 -14.70
N ALA A 16 -7.71 -17.57 -13.47
CA ALA A 16 -8.80 -16.66 -13.22
C ALA A 16 -8.45 -15.30 -13.86
N ALA A 17 -9.08 -15.01 -15.00
CA ALA A 17 -9.08 -13.70 -15.60
C ALA A 17 -9.90 -12.80 -14.67
N TYR A 18 -9.20 -12.02 -13.84
CA TYR A 18 -9.80 -11.02 -12.98
C TYR A 18 -10.43 -9.95 -13.89
N ALA A 19 -11.69 -9.59 -13.66
CA ALA A 19 -12.34 -8.54 -14.42
C ALA A 19 -11.59 -7.22 -14.20
N GLU A 20 -11.09 -6.60 -15.27
CA GLU A 20 -10.20 -5.43 -15.29
C GLU A 20 -10.75 -4.14 -14.64
N ALA A 21 -11.90 -4.19 -13.94
CA ALA A 21 -12.61 -3.01 -13.43
C ALA A 21 -12.72 -2.93 -11.89
N GLU A 22 -12.33 -3.96 -11.15
CA GLU A 22 -12.41 -3.94 -9.67
C GLU A 22 -11.01 -3.88 -9.04
N CYS A 23 -10.90 -3.23 -7.88
CA CYS A 23 -9.64 -3.07 -7.17
C CYS A 23 -9.19 -4.43 -6.59
N PRO A 24 -8.05 -5.00 -7.02
CA PRO A 24 -7.57 -6.29 -6.49
C PRO A 24 -7.16 -6.19 -5.02
N VAL A 25 -6.89 -4.97 -4.55
CA VAL A 25 -6.59 -4.64 -3.16
C VAL A 25 -7.50 -3.51 -2.71
N GLU A 26 -8.20 -3.74 -1.62
CA GLU A 26 -8.98 -2.73 -0.92
C GLU A 26 -8.09 -2.06 0.13
N LEU A 27 -7.83 -0.76 -0.03
CA LEU A 27 -7.16 0.05 0.99
C LEU A 27 -8.19 0.43 2.06
N THR A 28 -7.98 0.00 3.30
CA THR A 28 -8.99 0.12 4.37
C THR A 28 -8.73 1.30 5.30
N ALA A 29 -7.45 1.60 5.57
CA ALA A 29 -7.06 2.75 6.37
C ALA A 29 -5.62 3.17 6.05
N VAL A 30 -5.32 4.44 6.30
CA VAL A 30 -3.95 4.92 6.35
C VAL A 30 -3.79 5.94 7.47
N SER A 31 -2.70 5.82 8.23
CA SER A 31 -2.36 6.71 9.34
C SER A 31 -0.85 6.94 9.41
N PRO A 32 -0.40 8.01 10.09
CA PRO A 32 1.00 8.16 10.48
C PRO A 32 1.46 7.03 11.45
N ALA A 33 2.62 6.41 11.20
CA ALA A 33 3.13 5.26 11.96
C ALA A 33 3.72 5.60 13.34
N ALA A 34 4.29 6.80 13.51
CA ALA A 34 4.89 7.23 14.77
C ALA A 34 4.85 8.76 14.89
N GLN A 35 4.67 9.28 16.11
CA GLN A 35 4.63 10.73 16.37
C GLN A 35 5.91 11.40 15.90
N ALA A 36 5.81 12.31 14.93
CA ALA A 36 6.90 13.15 14.50
C ALA A 36 7.27 14.09 15.66
N HIS A 37 8.47 13.92 16.19
CA HIS A 37 9.04 14.82 17.18
C HIS A 37 9.91 15.85 16.46
N LEU A 38 9.51 17.11 16.51
CA LEU A 38 10.33 18.21 16.02
C LEU A 38 11.21 18.72 17.19
N GLN A 39 12.51 18.45 17.13
CA GLN A 39 13.48 19.00 18.07
C GLN A 39 13.87 20.42 17.64
N LEU A 40 13.95 21.35 18.60
CA LEU A 40 14.26 22.77 18.34
C LEU A 40 15.75 23.01 18.00
N THR A 41 16.63 22.04 18.24
CA THR A 41 18.09 22.25 18.26
C THR A 41 18.91 21.29 17.39
N SER A 42 18.29 20.34 16.71
CA SER A 42 18.95 19.36 15.83
C SER A 42 18.24 19.31 14.48
N PRO A 43 18.94 18.97 13.37
CA PRO A 43 18.26 18.66 12.12
C PRO A 43 17.23 17.56 12.41
N VAL A 44 16.01 17.75 11.92
CA VAL A 44 14.85 16.88 12.14
C VAL A 44 15.23 15.44 11.81
N GLN A 45 15.56 14.65 12.83
CA GLN A 45 15.64 13.19 12.75
C GLN A 45 14.27 12.66 13.13
N SER A 46 13.32 12.79 12.20
CA SER A 46 12.03 12.12 12.32
C SER A 46 12.07 10.92 11.40
N GLU A 47 12.26 9.72 11.95
CA GLU A 47 11.90 8.48 11.27
C GLU A 47 10.37 8.46 11.19
N GLY A 48 9.83 9.21 10.23
CA GLY A 48 8.42 9.22 9.92
C GLY A 48 8.06 7.91 9.22
N GLY A 49 6.78 7.57 9.27
CA GLY A 49 6.26 6.48 8.46
C GLY A 49 4.76 6.61 8.30
N ILE A 50 4.22 5.85 7.37
CA ILE A 50 2.77 5.64 7.26
C ILE A 50 2.46 4.18 7.57
N GLU A 51 1.44 3.95 8.36
CA GLU A 51 0.78 2.67 8.51
C GLU A 51 -0.32 2.58 7.47
N LEU A 52 -0.14 1.68 6.50
CA LEU A 52 -1.15 1.35 5.50
C LEU A 52 -1.84 0.05 5.92
N SER A 53 -3.16 0.10 6.02
CA SER A 53 -4.02 -1.06 6.20
C SER A 53 -4.74 -1.41 4.89
N PHE A 54 -4.68 -2.68 4.49
CA PHE A 54 -5.28 -3.13 3.24
C PHE A 54 -5.71 -4.61 3.30
N ARG A 55 -6.61 -4.97 2.38
CA ARG A 55 -7.18 -6.29 2.22
C ARG A 55 -7.01 -6.77 0.78
N ASN A 56 -6.51 -7.98 0.60
CA ASN A 56 -6.38 -8.57 -0.72
C ASN A 56 -7.73 -9.17 -1.17
N GLN A 57 -8.35 -8.60 -2.21
CA GLN A 57 -9.61 -9.09 -2.77
C GLN A 57 -9.43 -9.85 -4.09
N SER A 58 -8.20 -10.02 -4.56
CA SER A 58 -7.89 -10.66 -5.85
C SER A 58 -8.01 -12.19 -5.84
N GLY A 59 -7.91 -12.81 -4.65
CA GLY A 59 -7.77 -14.26 -4.51
C GLY A 59 -6.41 -14.82 -5.00
N LYS A 60 -5.47 -13.95 -5.38
CA LYS A 60 -4.11 -14.30 -5.79
C LYS A 60 -3.10 -13.83 -4.76
N GLU A 61 -2.01 -14.56 -4.58
CA GLU A 61 -0.90 -14.09 -3.74
C GLU A 61 -0.27 -12.82 -4.34
N ILE A 62 -0.13 -11.77 -3.53
CA ILE A 62 0.50 -10.52 -3.93
C ILE A 62 1.99 -10.58 -3.58
N ARG A 63 2.83 -10.46 -4.61
CA ARG A 63 4.29 -10.35 -4.46
C ARG A 63 4.66 -8.95 -4.01
N SER A 64 4.11 -7.93 -4.67
CA SER A 64 4.32 -6.53 -4.33
C SER A 64 3.15 -5.67 -4.83
N MET A 65 3.00 -4.49 -4.25
CA MET A 65 2.12 -3.45 -4.77
C MET A 65 2.77 -2.08 -4.64
N GLU A 66 2.46 -1.19 -5.58
CA GLU A 66 2.90 0.19 -5.59
C GLU A 66 1.73 1.09 -5.23
N VAL A 67 1.98 2.03 -4.31
CA VAL A 67 0.99 3.01 -3.87
C VAL A 67 1.56 4.42 -3.94
N GLY A 68 0.80 5.32 -4.54
CA GLY A 68 1.07 6.76 -4.51
C GLY A 68 0.44 7.37 -3.27
N ALA A 69 1.25 7.99 -2.41
CA ALA A 69 0.82 8.60 -1.15
C ALA A 69 1.04 10.11 -1.16
N GLU A 70 -0.02 10.87 -0.88
CA GLU A 70 0.07 12.30 -0.57
C GLU A 70 0.34 12.48 0.92
N LEU A 71 1.49 13.03 1.27
CA LEU A 71 1.89 13.27 2.64
C LEU A 71 1.92 14.76 2.93
N LYS A 72 1.44 15.14 4.11
CA LYS A 72 1.57 16.50 4.62
C LYS A 72 2.78 16.55 5.53
N VAL A 73 3.76 17.37 5.19
CA VAL A 73 5.01 17.52 5.94
C VAL A 73 5.19 18.97 6.38
N LYS A 74 5.80 19.17 7.54
CA LYS A 74 6.28 20.49 7.96
C LYS A 74 7.80 20.50 7.96
N ARG A 75 8.40 21.56 7.43
CA ARG A 75 9.86 21.72 7.45
C ARG A 75 10.33 22.36 8.74
N ASN A 76 9.47 23.18 9.35
CA ASN A 76 9.72 23.84 10.62
C ASN A 76 8.46 23.82 11.51
N VAL A 77 8.64 23.83 12.84
CA VAL A 77 7.56 24.03 13.82
C VAL A 77 6.82 25.35 13.63
N TYR A 78 7.49 26.37 13.08
CA TYR A 78 6.90 27.69 12.83
C TYR A 78 6.11 27.79 11.53
N ASP A 79 6.16 26.76 10.67
CA ASP A 79 5.36 26.75 9.44
C ASP A 79 3.89 26.60 9.83
N LEU A 80 3.08 27.62 9.53
CA LEU A 80 1.64 27.58 9.77
C LEU A 80 0.97 26.53 8.86
N ASP A 81 1.45 26.41 7.63
CA ASP A 81 0.95 25.48 6.62
C ASP A 81 1.85 24.25 6.46
N ALA A 82 1.25 23.10 6.21
CA ALA A 82 1.98 21.89 5.82
C ALA A 82 2.11 21.84 4.30
N ALA A 83 3.29 21.46 3.81
CA ALA A 83 3.51 21.19 2.40
C ALA A 83 3.01 19.79 2.04
N THR A 84 2.38 19.63 0.87
CA THR A 84 2.03 18.32 0.33
C THR A 84 3.17 17.79 -0.51
N VAL A 85 3.63 16.57 -0.19
CA VAL A 85 4.62 15.81 -0.95
C VAL A 85 3.97 14.54 -1.45
N LYS A 86 4.25 14.15 -2.69
CA LYS A 86 3.83 12.85 -3.24
C LYS A 86 5.00 11.89 -3.18
N LEU A 87 4.76 10.69 -2.69
CA LEU A 87 5.74 9.61 -2.65
C LEU A 87 5.13 8.34 -3.21
N ASP A 88 5.92 7.63 -4.01
CA ASP A 88 5.59 6.31 -4.49
C ASP A 88 6.23 5.30 -3.54
N LEU A 89 5.42 4.42 -2.97
CA LEU A 89 5.82 3.48 -1.93
C LEU A 89 5.55 2.06 -2.40
N THR A 90 6.54 1.20 -2.23
CA THR A 90 6.42 -0.22 -2.56
C THR A 90 6.12 -1.03 -1.30
N VAL A 91 5.04 -1.79 -1.33
CA VAL A 91 4.71 -2.78 -0.30
C VAL A 91 5.06 -4.17 -0.83
N SER A 92 6.09 -4.79 -0.28
CA SER A 92 6.57 -6.11 -0.70
C SER A 92 6.15 -7.23 0.25
N GLY A 93 6.09 -8.46 -0.27
CA GLY A 93 6.07 -9.68 0.54
C GLY A 93 4.82 -9.79 1.42
N THR A 94 3.64 -9.49 0.86
CA THR A 94 2.42 -9.67 1.64
C THR A 94 2.13 -11.15 1.86
N GLY A 95 2.44 -12.03 0.88
CA GLY A 95 2.22 -13.47 0.98
C GLY A 95 0.75 -13.84 1.22
N VAL A 96 -0.16 -12.88 1.03
CA VAL A 96 -1.54 -12.98 1.47
C VAL A 96 -2.41 -13.36 0.31
N VAL A 97 -3.17 -14.42 0.51
CA VAL A 97 -4.21 -14.91 -0.40
C VAL A 97 -5.60 -14.59 0.15
N ASP A 98 -5.70 -14.27 1.45
CA ASP A 98 -6.97 -14.26 2.18
C ASP A 98 -7.64 -12.88 2.25
N PRO A 99 -8.87 -12.72 1.68
CA PRO A 99 -9.66 -11.50 1.78
C PRO A 99 -10.24 -11.24 3.17
N ALA A 100 -10.25 -12.19 4.10
CA ALA A 100 -10.75 -11.96 5.45
C ALA A 100 -9.81 -11.08 6.29
N ASN A 101 -8.51 -11.11 6.01
CA ASN A 101 -7.50 -10.49 6.85
C ASN A 101 -7.15 -9.07 6.38
N ASN A 102 -7.15 -8.13 7.33
CA ASN A 102 -6.60 -6.80 7.12
C ASN A 102 -5.11 -6.84 7.48
N LEU A 103 -4.26 -6.33 6.60
CA LEU A 103 -2.81 -6.29 6.79
C LEU A 103 -2.36 -4.87 7.04
N MET A 104 -1.48 -4.71 8.02
CA MET A 104 -0.83 -3.44 8.29
C MET A 104 0.63 -3.48 7.82
N ARG A 105 1.09 -2.41 7.19
CA ARG A 105 2.47 -2.22 6.75
C ARG A 105 2.94 -0.82 7.10
N SER A 106 4.10 -0.73 7.74
CA SER A 106 4.78 0.53 7.99
C SER A 106 5.70 0.84 6.81
N LEU A 107 5.53 2.02 6.22
CA LEU A 107 6.31 2.50 5.09
C LEU A 107 7.14 3.69 5.57
N PRO A 108 8.47 3.58 5.61
CA PRO A 108 9.34 4.63 6.12
C PRO A 108 9.30 5.86 5.19
N VAL A 109 9.35 7.04 5.79
CA VAL A 109 9.40 8.32 5.09
C VAL A 109 10.50 9.18 5.71
N ASP A 110 11.41 9.68 4.88
CA ASP A 110 12.51 10.56 5.30
C ASP A 110 12.02 12.02 5.46
N ALA A 111 11.00 12.22 6.30
CA ALA A 111 10.44 13.53 6.60
C ALA A 111 9.64 13.54 7.91
N ALA A 112 9.59 14.70 8.57
CA ALA A 112 8.63 14.95 9.66
C ALA A 112 7.20 14.99 9.11
N LEU A 113 6.51 13.88 9.28
CA LEU A 113 5.15 13.69 8.81
C LEU A 113 4.15 14.41 9.74
N PHE A 114 3.41 15.36 9.19
CA PHE A 114 2.32 16.05 9.89
C PHE A 114 0.97 15.36 9.67
N GLY A 115 0.78 14.67 8.54
CA GLY A 115 -0.42 13.89 8.27
C GLY A 115 -0.35 13.17 6.94
N VAL A 116 -1.34 12.31 6.69
CA VAL A 116 -1.51 11.61 5.41
C VAL A 116 -2.74 12.15 4.72
N GLY A 117 -2.59 12.50 3.44
CA GLY A 117 -3.65 12.87 2.51
C GLY A 117 -4.28 11.63 1.89
N THR A 118 -4.31 11.56 0.57
CA THR A 118 -4.86 10.40 -0.15
C THR A 118 -3.74 9.38 -0.42
N VAL A 119 -4.03 8.09 -0.26
CA VAL A 119 -3.21 7.00 -0.77
C VAL A 119 -3.98 6.29 -1.87
N THR A 120 -3.34 6.06 -3.02
CA THR A 120 -3.92 5.43 -4.20
C THR A 120 -3.08 4.23 -4.60
N LEU A 121 -3.72 3.12 -4.92
CA LEU A 121 -3.08 1.94 -5.48
C LEU A 121 -2.79 2.17 -6.97
N GLU A 122 -1.53 2.00 -7.36
CA GLU A 122 -1.05 2.28 -8.72
C GLU A 122 -0.73 1.00 -9.49
N GLU A 123 -0.15 0.01 -8.81
CA GLU A 123 0.17 -1.28 -9.42
C GLU A 123 0.07 -2.40 -8.38
N VAL A 124 -0.32 -3.59 -8.83
CA VAL A 124 -0.17 -4.83 -8.05
C VAL A 124 0.52 -5.89 -8.91
N THR A 125 1.66 -6.38 -8.44
CA THR A 125 2.36 -7.53 -9.02
C THR A 125 2.03 -8.79 -8.20
N PHE A 126 1.46 -9.78 -8.86
CA PHE A 126 1.11 -11.06 -8.26
C PHE A 126 2.27 -12.06 -8.28
N ALA A 127 2.22 -13.08 -7.42
CA ALA A 127 3.24 -14.11 -7.35
C ALA A 127 3.37 -14.95 -8.65
N ASP A 128 2.27 -15.05 -9.43
CA ASP A 128 2.24 -15.70 -10.75
C ASP A 128 2.91 -14.85 -11.85
N GLY A 129 3.33 -13.62 -11.54
CA GLY A 129 3.94 -12.67 -12.47
C GLY A 129 2.94 -11.82 -13.26
N SER A 130 1.63 -12.01 -13.06
CA SER A 130 0.63 -11.09 -13.61
C SER A 130 0.69 -9.75 -12.88
N VAL A 131 0.34 -8.68 -13.60
CA VAL A 131 0.35 -7.31 -13.10
C VAL A 131 -1.02 -6.70 -13.34
N TRP A 132 -1.55 -6.03 -12.31
CA TRP A 132 -2.75 -5.21 -12.40
C TRP A 132 -2.36 -3.74 -12.31
N THR A 133 -2.96 -2.90 -13.16
CA THR A 133 -2.91 -1.44 -13.10
C THR A 133 -4.33 -0.89 -13.30
N PRO A 134 -4.67 0.26 -12.71
CA PRO A 134 -6.00 0.84 -12.82
C PRO A 134 -6.32 1.26 -14.26
N ALA A 135 -7.45 0.79 -14.80
CA ALA A 135 -7.94 1.24 -16.10
C ALA A 135 -8.75 2.54 -15.99
N GLY A 136 -8.36 3.58 -16.72
CA GLY A 136 -9.14 4.81 -16.86
C GLY A 136 -9.26 5.65 -15.58
N ARG A 137 -10.47 5.81 -15.03
CA ARG A 137 -10.75 6.62 -13.82
C ARG A 137 -10.98 5.78 -12.56
N VAL A 138 -10.77 4.47 -12.61
CA VAL A 138 -10.89 3.63 -11.43
C VAL A 138 -9.74 3.97 -10.48
N ALA A 139 -10.06 4.66 -9.38
CA ALA A 139 -9.09 5.04 -8.36
C ALA A 139 -9.33 4.21 -7.10
N CYS A 140 -8.44 3.26 -6.85
CA CYS A 140 -8.44 2.45 -5.64
C CYS A 140 -7.72 3.23 -4.54
N SER A 141 -8.46 4.12 -3.87
CA SER A 141 -7.88 5.09 -2.94
C SER A 141 -8.52 5.08 -1.56
N VAL A 142 -7.73 5.37 -0.54
CA VAL A 142 -8.19 5.65 0.82
C VAL A 142 -7.70 7.03 1.24
N ARG A 143 -8.53 7.76 1.99
CA ARG A 143 -8.10 9.01 2.63
C ARG A 143 -7.53 8.70 4.01
N GLY A 144 -6.39 9.32 4.30
CA GLY A 144 -5.78 9.27 5.61
C GLY A 144 -6.64 9.95 6.65
N ASN A 145 -6.69 9.31 7.82
CA ASN A 145 -7.29 9.88 9.01
C ASN A 145 -6.15 10.38 9.91
N GLY A 146 -6.14 11.69 10.19
CA GLY A 146 -5.34 12.27 11.26
C GLY A 146 -4.29 13.29 10.80
N THR A 147 -4.28 14.42 11.50
CA THR A 147 -3.10 15.27 11.69
C THR A 147 -2.40 14.81 12.96
N GLN A 148 -1.08 14.63 12.92
CA GLN A 148 -0.32 14.41 14.14
C GLN A 148 -0.26 15.67 15.00
N ARG A 149 -0.39 15.47 16.30
CA ARG A 149 -0.08 16.51 17.29
C ARG A 149 1.44 16.64 17.34
N ILE A 150 1.95 17.79 16.94
CA ILE A 150 3.35 18.13 17.15
C ILE A 150 3.49 18.43 18.64
N GLU A 151 4.17 17.55 19.38
CA GLU A 151 4.53 17.81 20.77
C GLU A 151 5.94 18.42 20.83
N MET A 152 6.03 19.61 21.42
CA MET A 152 7.30 20.24 21.76
C MET A 152 7.82 19.59 23.05
N LYS A 153 9.03 19.02 23.01
CA LYS A 153 9.77 18.58 24.20
C LYS A 153 11.01 19.43 24.38
#